data_AF-A0A938TIE3-F1
#
_entry.id   AF-A0A938TIE3-F1
#
_cell.length_a   1.000
_cell.length_b   1.000
_cell.length_c   1.000
_cell.angle_alpha   90.00
_cell.angle_beta   90.00
_cell.angle_gamma   90.00
#
_symmetry.space_group_name_H-M   'P 1'
#
loop_
_entity.id
_entity.type
_entity.pdbx_description
1 polymer ?
#
loop_
_entity_poly.entity_id
_entity_poly.type
_entity_poly.pdbx_seq_one_letter_code
_entity_poly.pdbx_strand_id
1 'polypeptide(L)' 'LVTRAGPGTKVVCLGNIAQIDTPYLTEGNSGLTFVVDRFKGWDHSCHITLARGERSRLADYASQIL' A
#
# COMPACT_ATOMS: atom_id res chain seq x y z
N LEU A 1 12.23 8.25 4.20
CA LEU A 1 12.41 6.99 4.96
C LEU A 1 13.23 5.99 4.18
N VAL A 2 12.77 5.59 2.99
CA VAL A 2 13.50 4.68 2.08
C VAL A 2 14.91 5.20 1.74
N THR A 3 15.07 6.51 1.51
CA THR A 3 16.35 7.17 1.22
C THR A 3 17.40 7.10 2.33
N ARG A 4 17.03 6.64 3.53
CA ARG A 4 17.94 6.49 4.68
C ARG A 4 18.08 5.04 5.15
N ALA A 5 17.60 4.08 4.36
CA ALA A 5 17.69 2.67 4.71
C ALA A 5 19.14 2.18 4.68
N GLY A 6 19.59 1.55 5.76
CA GLY A 6 20.93 0.97 5.86
C GLY A 6 21.03 -0.41 5.19
N PRO A 7 22.25 -0.95 5.03
CA PRO A 7 22.47 -2.28 4.46
C PRO A 7 21.61 -3.37 5.13
N GLY A 8 21.05 -4.27 4.33
CA GLY A 8 20.21 -5.37 4.80
C GLY A 8 18.76 -4.99 5.14
N THR A 9 18.39 -3.70 5.07
CA THR A 9 17.00 -3.26 5.31
C THR A 9 16.08 -3.71 4.18
N LYS A 10 14.91 -4.25 4.54
CA LYS A 10 13.79 -4.42 3.63
C LYS A 10 12.68 -3.46 4.04
N VAL A 11 12.08 -2.76 3.09
CA VAL A 11 10.94 -1.88 3.33
C VAL A 11 9.73 -2.48 2.63
N VAL A 12 8.63 -2.60 3.37
CA VAL A 12 7.35 -3.07 2.83
C VAL A 12 6.33 -1.96 3.02
N CYS A 13 5.81 -1.43 1.90
CA CYS A 13 4.73 -0.46 1.89
C CYS A 13 3.42 -1.19 1.62
N LEU A 14 2.46 -1.08 2.55
CA LEU A 14 1.13 -1.68 2.42
C LEU A 14 0.09 -0.56 2.46
N GLY A 15 -0.99 -0.75 1.73
CA GLY A 15 -2.11 0.18 1.74
C GLY A 15 -3.22 -0.28 0.80
N ASN A 16 -4.42 0.25 1.02
CA ASN A 16 -5.55 0.07 0.13
C ASN A 16 -5.83 1.39 -0.59
N ILE A 17 -5.44 1.46 -1.87
CA ILE A 17 -5.62 2.67 -2.67
C ILE A 17 -7.11 3.03 -2.88
N ALA A 18 -8.02 2.06 -2.74
CA ALA A 18 -9.46 2.29 -2.83
C ALA A 18 -10.07 2.85 -1.52
N GLN A 19 -9.30 2.95 -0.43
CA GLN A 19 -9.73 3.51 0.86
C GLN A 19 -8.95 4.79 1.17
N ILE A 20 -9.07 5.78 0.30
CA ILE A 20 -8.52 7.13 0.50
C ILE A 20 -9.65 8.04 0.99
N ASP A 21 -9.43 8.67 2.14
CA ASP A 21 -10.43 9.48 2.87
C ASP A 21 -10.09 10.98 2.93
N THR A 22 -9.17 11.43 2.06
CA THR A 22 -8.76 12.84 1.98
C THR A 22 -8.96 13.40 0.58
N PRO A 23 -9.47 14.65 0.44
CA PRO A 23 -9.76 15.25 -0.87
C PRO A 23 -8.51 15.54 -1.70
N TYR A 24 -7.32 15.50 -1.08
CA TYR A 24 -6.06 15.85 -1.75
C TYR A 24 -5.34 14.66 -2.38
N LEU A 25 -5.78 13.43 -2.07
CA LEU A 25 -5.16 12.21 -2.58
C LEU A 25 -6.15 11.40 -3.42
N THR A 26 -5.60 10.67 -4.37
CA THR A 26 -6.28 9.75 -5.27
C THR A 26 -5.43 8.50 -5.45
N GLU A 27 -6.01 7.46 -6.04
CA GLU A 27 -5.28 6.26 -6.46
C GLU A 27 -4.09 6.58 -7.38
N GLY A 28 -4.16 7.67 -8.16
CA GLY A 28 -3.10 8.06 -9.09
C GLY A 28 -1.97 8.88 -8.47
N ASN A 29 -2.20 9.55 -7.35
CA ASN A 29 -1.21 10.44 -6.73
C ASN A 29 -0.84 10.06 -5.28
N SER A 30 -1.33 8.92 -4.80
CA SER A 30 -0.98 8.40 -3.47
C SER A 30 0.52 8.15 -3.35
N GLY A 31 1.03 8.22 -2.11
CA GLY A 31 2.43 7.86 -1.83
C GLY A 31 2.75 6.41 -2.22
N LEU A 32 1.78 5.49 -2.14
CA LEU A 32 1.97 4.09 -2.52
C LEU A 32 2.17 3.96 -4.04
N THR A 33 1.33 4.62 -4.82
CA THR A 33 1.42 4.67 -6.30
C THR A 33 2.73 5.31 -6.74
N PHE A 34 3.14 6.38 -6.07
CA PHE A 34 4.42 7.04 -6.34
C PHE A 34 5.61 6.11 -6.09
N VAL A 35 5.62 5.35 -5.00
CA VAL A 35 6.69 4.37 -4.71
C VAL A 35 6.69 3.25 -5.76
N VAL A 36 5.54 2.70 -6.13
CA VAL A 36 5.46 1.67 -7.17
C VAL A 36 6.02 2.19 -8.50
N ASP A 37 5.58 3.36 -8.95
CA ASP A 37 6.02 3.91 -10.24
C ASP A 37 7.54 4.14 -10.31
N ARG A 38 8.15 4.63 -9.21
CA ARG A 38 9.58 4.91 -9.15
C ARG A 38 10.45 3.67 -8.98
N PHE A 39 9.91 2.60 -8.39
CA PHE A 39 10.68 1.39 -8.10
C PHE A 39 10.41 0.25 -9.09
N LYS A 40 9.38 0.32 -9.95
CA LYS A 40 9.00 -0.77 -10.88
C LYS A 40 10.11 -1.26 -11.83
N GLY A 41 11.14 -0.44 -12.06
CA GLY A 41 12.30 -0.80 -12.89
C GLY A 41 13.55 -1.20 -12.11
N TRP A 42 13.48 -1.26 -10.77
CA TRP A 42 14.61 -1.66 -9.93
C TRP A 42 14.57 -3.17 -9.67
N ASP A 43 15.66 -3.87 -9.98
CA ASP A 43 15.76 -5.33 -9.96
C ASP A 43 15.50 -5.97 -8.57
N HIS A 44 15.58 -5.19 -7.49
CA HIS A 44 15.32 -5.66 -6.13
C HIS A 44 13.95 -5.23 -5.58
N SER A 45 13.11 -4.63 -6.43
CA SER A 45 11.73 -4.31 -6.09
C SER A 45 10.81 -5.50 -6.37
N CYS A 46 9.69 -5.54 -5.66
CA CYS A 46 8.57 -6.41 -5.97
C CYS A 46 7.28 -5.68 -5.64
N HIS A 47 6.31 -5.75 -6.55
CA HIS A 47 4.99 -5.17 -6.36
C HIS A 47 3.96 -6.28 -6.48
N ILE A 48 3.15 -6.44 -5.43
CA ILE A 48 2.11 -7.46 -5.37
C ILE A 48 0.79 -6.73 -5.11
N THR A 49 -0.17 -6.94 -6.00
CA THR A 49 -1.56 -6.53 -5.80
C THR A 49 -2.33 -7.71 -5.24
N LEU A 50 -2.83 -7.57 -4.02
CA LEU A 50 -3.72 -8.56 -3.42
C LEU A 50 -5.13 -8.34 -3.96
N ALA A 51 -5.62 -9.27 -4.79
CA ALA A 51 -6.93 -9.15 -5.44
C ALA A 51 -8.11 -9.29 -4.46
N ARG A 52 -7.91 -9.97 -3.33
CA ARG A 52 -8.90 -10.09 -2.25
C ARG A 52 -8.18 -9.98 -0.90
N GLY A 53 -8.79 -9.23 0.01
CA GLY A 53 -8.40 -9.24 1.42
C GLY A 53 -9.24 -10.27 2.16
N GLU A 54 -8.57 -11.10 2.95
CA GLU A 54 -9.26 -11.92 3.94
C GLU A 54 -9.64 -11.02 5.12
N ARG A 55 -10.91 -11.02 5.49
CA ARG A 55 -11.41 -10.29 6.66
C ARG A 55 -11.59 -11.25 7.81
N SER A 56 -11.21 -10.83 9.00
CA SER A 56 -11.57 -11.57 10.20
C SER A 56 -13.08 -11.44 10.44
N ARG A 57 -13.66 -12.40 11.17
CA ARG A 57 -15.07 -12.31 11.61
C ARG A 57 -15.41 -10.97 12.27
N LEU A 58 -14.46 -10.36 12.98
CA LEU A 58 -14.62 -9.04 13.60
C LEU A 58 -14.67 -7.92 12.55
N ALA A 59 -13.76 -7.94 11.57
CA ALA A 59 -13.71 -6.93 10.51
C ALA A 59 -14.95 -6.97 9.61
N ASP A 60 -15.47 -8.18 9.33
CA ASP A 60 -16.72 -8.34 8.59
C ASP A 60 -17.91 -7.76 9.35
N TYR A 61 -18.04 -8.08 10.64
CA TYR A 61 -19.12 -7.53 11.46
C TYR A 61 -19.04 -6.00 11.54
N ALA A 62 -17.84 -5.44 11.77
CA ALA A 62 -17.63 -3.99 11.81
C ALA A 62 -18.09 -3.29 10.52
N SER A 63 -17.82 -3.87 9.34
CA SER A 63 -18.22 -3.30 8.05
C SER A 63 -19.73 -3.28 7.78
N GLN A 64 -20.53 -4.02 8.56
CA GLN A 64 -21.98 -4.02 8.44
C GLN A 64 -22.64 -2.95 9.32
N ILE A 65 -21.98 -2.55 10.41
CA ILE A 65 -22.54 -1.67 11.44
C ILE A 65 -21.94 -0.26 11.44
N LEU A 66 -20.82 -0.05 10.74
CA LEU A 66 -20.13 1.22 10.55
C LEU A 66 -20.14 1.60 9.06
#